data_AF-U6RIV9-F1
#
_entry.id   AF-U6RIV9-F1
#
_cell.length_a   1.000
_cell.length_b   1.000
_cell.length_c   1.000
_cell.angle_alpha   90.00
_cell.angle_beta   90.00
_cell.angle_gamma   90.00
#
_symmetry.space_group_name_H-M   'P 1'
#
loop_
_entity.id
_entity.type
_entity.pdbx_description
1 polymer ?
#
loop_
_entity_poly.entity_id
_entity_poly.type
_entity_poly.pdbx_seq_one_letter_code
_entity_poly.pdbx_strand_id
1 'polypeptide(L)'
;MKDLVADIKYDASKVINQAVGPSKEFCMGYMNPGAGEGYISTMKLSVGTVDVKDLDAVTENIVSYDRCEKNDAYIGQINMLTVSSFCGLNGAVWGFDLAKHDDIASGAEKPMYMQSQPDGPDIPVYNVRPLLEATERLFGKEQQRRFPPMPGSHIICANKDVTARGPLWVWSAIGIAILKNRSKGSSLFIEDANTYGNDSTTESEMIGYLEGTLRKVTNSIALCGQDQGVEYERIYVGYKYTFVEPHQVGCALTCAPYINLAQNAIPEGMQASDLRQLTISEWEKKLKLEELTIW
;
A
#
# COMPACT_ATOMS: atom_id res chain seq x y z
N MET A 1 12.69 -15.72 26.71
CA MET A 1 13.05 -14.33 26.38
C MET A 1 12.49 -13.43 27.48
N LYS A 2 13.18 -13.36 28.63
CA LYS A 2 12.94 -12.32 29.64
C LYS A 2 14.03 -11.28 29.45
N ASP A 3 13.61 -10.02 29.39
CA ASP A 3 14.44 -8.83 29.65
C ASP A 3 15.52 -8.46 28.61
N LEU A 4 15.13 -8.35 27.34
CA LEU A 4 15.88 -7.60 26.32
C LEU A 4 15.08 -6.43 25.71
N VAL A 5 13.93 -6.10 26.30
CA VAL A 5 13.11 -4.98 25.87
C VAL A 5 13.50 -3.81 26.74
N ALA A 6 14.41 -2.95 26.26
CA ALA A 6 14.36 -1.55 26.67
C ALA A 6 12.89 -1.11 26.56
N ASP A 7 12.38 -0.26 27.46
CA ASP A 7 11.01 0.28 27.41
C ASP A 7 10.79 1.13 26.13
N ILE A 8 10.85 0.50 24.96
CA ILE A 8 10.70 1.14 23.67
C ILE A 8 9.21 1.41 23.54
N LYS A 9 8.85 2.69 23.71
CA LYS A 9 7.51 3.17 23.45
C LYS A 9 7.45 3.67 22.02
N TYR A 10 6.52 3.10 21.26
CA TYR A 10 6.23 3.61 19.94
C TYR A 10 5.68 5.03 20.04
N ASP A 11 6.29 5.95 19.31
CA ASP A 11 5.89 7.36 19.23
C ASP A 11 5.76 7.76 17.76
N ALA A 12 4.53 7.77 17.25
CA ALA A 12 4.23 8.18 15.89
C ALA A 12 4.76 9.57 15.55
N SER A 13 4.70 10.53 16.49
CA SER A 13 5.16 11.90 16.22
C SER A 13 6.67 11.92 16.01
N LYS A 14 7.43 11.19 16.84
CA LYS A 14 8.88 11.05 16.66
C LYS A 14 9.21 10.38 15.33
N VAL A 15 8.54 9.27 15.00
CA VAL A 15 8.74 8.54 13.74
C VAL A 15 8.49 9.44 12.53
N ILE A 16 7.35 10.13 12.50
CA ILE A 16 6.93 10.97 11.38
C ILE A 16 7.89 12.16 11.19
N ASN A 17 8.36 12.79 12.28
CA ASN A 17 9.35 13.87 12.20
C ASN A 17 10.70 13.41 11.66
N GLN A 18 11.02 12.12 11.76
CA GLN A 18 12.23 11.55 11.17
C GLN A 18 12.01 10.99 9.76
N ALA A 19 10.77 10.92 9.30
CA ALA A 19 10.40 10.36 8.00
C ALA A 19 10.27 11.44 6.91
N VAL A 20 11.15 12.45 6.92
CA VAL A 20 11.19 13.52 5.91
C VAL A 20 12.51 13.43 5.14
N GLY A 21 12.43 13.37 3.82
CA GLY A 21 13.57 13.25 2.93
C GLY A 21 14.24 14.59 2.61
N PRO A 22 15.41 14.55 1.95
CA PRO A 22 16.13 15.75 1.52
C PRO A 22 15.46 16.47 0.33
N SER A 23 14.54 15.81 -0.37
CA SER A 23 13.90 16.34 -1.57
C SER A 23 12.68 17.20 -1.22
N LYS A 24 12.52 18.31 -1.94
CA LYS A 24 11.35 19.18 -1.82
C LYS A 24 10.10 18.58 -2.47
N GLU A 25 10.26 17.97 -3.64
CA GLU A 25 9.14 17.59 -4.51
C GLU A 25 8.87 16.08 -4.54
N PHE A 26 9.86 15.26 -4.16
CA PHE A 26 9.75 13.81 -4.31
C PHE A 26 9.84 13.12 -2.96
N CYS A 27 8.98 12.13 -2.76
CA CYS A 27 9.21 11.17 -1.70
C CYS A 27 10.49 10.39 -2.02
N MET A 28 11.30 10.10 -1.00
CA MET A 28 12.52 9.31 -1.14
C MET A 28 12.28 7.93 -0.55
N GLY A 29 12.94 6.89 -1.04
CA GLY A 29 12.88 5.58 -0.38
C GLY A 29 13.56 5.60 0.98
N TYR A 30 13.02 4.87 1.95
CA TYR A 30 13.66 4.66 3.24
C TYR A 30 15.10 4.12 3.06
N MET A 31 16.02 4.53 3.94
CA MET A 31 17.46 4.24 3.87
C MET A 31 18.24 4.94 2.75
N ASN A 32 17.59 5.79 1.93
CA ASN A 32 18.34 6.71 1.08
C ASN A 32 19.02 7.80 1.95
N PRO A 33 20.19 8.34 1.55
CA PRO A 33 20.88 9.36 2.31
C PRO A 33 20.04 10.62 2.53
N GLY A 34 20.16 11.23 3.72
CA GLY A 34 19.60 12.55 4.03
C GLY A 34 18.23 12.56 4.72
N ALA A 35 17.70 11.40 5.11
CA ALA A 35 16.53 11.27 5.99
C ALA A 35 16.91 10.72 7.38
N GLY A 36 15.98 10.82 8.34
CA GLY A 36 16.13 10.21 9.66
C GLY A 36 15.82 8.71 9.68
N GLU A 37 15.65 8.15 10.88
CA GLU A 37 15.45 6.69 11.04
C GLU A 37 14.00 6.24 10.78
N GLY A 38 13.05 7.18 10.68
CA GLY A 38 11.64 6.91 10.46
C GLY A 38 11.28 6.72 8.98
N TYR A 39 10.19 6.01 8.72
CA TYR A 39 9.59 5.88 7.40
C TYR A 39 8.07 5.93 7.44
N ILE A 40 7.48 6.26 6.31
CA ILE A 40 6.05 6.17 6.05
C ILE A 40 5.82 5.00 5.08
N SER A 41 5.03 4.01 5.50
CA SER A 41 4.52 2.99 4.60
C SER A 41 3.28 3.52 3.88
N THR A 42 3.24 3.32 2.56
CA THR A 42 2.07 3.60 1.72
C THR A 42 1.54 2.30 1.11
N MET A 43 0.42 2.36 0.39
CA MET A 43 -0.19 1.16 -0.21
C MET A 43 -0.58 1.42 -1.66
N LYS A 44 -0.20 0.50 -2.54
CA LYS A 44 -0.53 0.51 -3.96
C LYS A 44 -1.05 -0.86 -4.36
N LEU A 45 -2.13 -0.82 -5.12
CA LEU A 45 -2.71 -1.98 -5.77
C LEU A 45 -3.06 -1.57 -7.20
N SER A 46 -2.56 -2.32 -8.17
CA SER A 46 -2.67 -1.96 -9.58
C SER A 46 -2.83 -3.17 -10.48
N VAL A 47 -3.52 -2.95 -11.60
CA VAL A 47 -3.58 -3.86 -12.74
C VAL A 47 -3.37 -3.08 -14.02
N GLY A 48 -2.97 -3.76 -15.09
CA GLY A 48 -2.81 -3.13 -16.39
C GLY A 48 -2.65 -4.17 -17.49
N THR A 49 -2.98 -3.78 -18.72
CA THR A 49 -2.81 -4.62 -19.91
C THR A 49 -1.98 -3.91 -20.97
N VAL A 50 -1.37 -4.68 -21.86
CA VAL A 50 -0.60 -4.25 -23.03
C VAL A 50 -1.02 -5.07 -24.22
N ASP A 51 -1.33 -4.43 -25.35
CA ASP A 51 -1.51 -5.12 -26.62
C ASP A 51 -0.16 -5.68 -27.10
N VAL A 52 -0.13 -6.97 -27.41
CA VAL A 52 1.12 -7.67 -27.80
C VAL A 52 1.47 -7.48 -29.28
N LYS A 53 0.66 -6.71 -30.01
CA LYS A 53 0.88 -6.48 -31.43
C LYS A 53 2.27 -5.85 -31.62
N ASP A 54 3.09 -6.52 -32.43
CA ASP A 54 4.47 -6.12 -32.74
C ASP A 54 5.46 -6.21 -31.56
N LEU A 55 5.11 -6.90 -30.48
CA LEU A 55 5.98 -7.15 -29.33
C LEU A 55 6.39 -8.63 -29.26
N ASP A 56 7.65 -8.90 -28.92
CA ASP A 56 8.09 -10.23 -28.52
C ASP A 56 7.73 -10.49 -27.04
N ALA A 57 7.79 -11.77 -26.65
CA ALA A 57 7.40 -12.20 -25.31
C ALA A 57 8.20 -11.55 -24.18
N VAL A 58 9.45 -11.16 -24.40
CA VAL A 58 10.24 -10.47 -23.37
C VAL A 58 9.76 -9.03 -23.24
N THR A 59 9.61 -8.33 -24.36
CA THR A 59 9.21 -6.92 -24.39
C THR A 59 7.83 -6.70 -23.77
N GLU A 60 6.84 -7.51 -24.13
CA GLU A 60 5.49 -7.36 -23.58
C GLU A 60 5.42 -7.57 -22.05
N ASN A 61 6.22 -8.51 -21.51
CA ASN A 61 6.24 -8.80 -20.09
C ASN A 61 6.81 -7.60 -19.32
N ILE A 62 7.94 -7.06 -19.79
CA ILE A 62 8.58 -5.87 -19.22
C ILE A 62 7.63 -4.67 -19.27
N VAL A 63 7.03 -4.39 -20.43
CA VAL A 63 6.16 -3.22 -20.60
C VAL A 63 4.89 -3.34 -19.75
N SER A 64 4.34 -4.55 -19.58
CA SER A 64 3.13 -4.76 -18.76
C SER A 64 3.39 -4.50 -17.28
N TYR A 65 4.56 -4.90 -16.77
CA TYR A 65 4.99 -4.62 -15.40
C TYR A 65 5.19 -3.11 -15.18
N ASP A 66 5.94 -2.44 -16.07
CA ASP A 66 6.17 -0.98 -15.99
C ASP A 66 4.84 -0.18 -16.03
N ARG A 67 3.83 -0.66 -16.77
CA ARG A 67 2.49 -0.06 -16.76
C ARG A 67 1.82 -0.16 -15.39
N CYS A 68 1.96 -1.28 -14.67
CA CYS A 68 1.42 -1.39 -13.33
C CYS A 68 2.10 -0.46 -12.33
N GLU A 69 3.40 -0.22 -12.45
CA GLU A 69 4.09 0.78 -11.62
C GLU A 69 3.55 2.19 -11.87
N LYS A 70 3.23 2.49 -13.14
CA LYS A 70 2.69 3.79 -13.58
C LYS A 70 1.22 4.02 -13.20
N ASN A 71 0.36 3.01 -13.31
CA ASN A 71 -1.09 3.12 -13.12
C ASN A 71 -1.46 3.45 -11.66
N ASP A 72 -2.65 4.00 -11.41
CA ASP A 72 -3.10 4.37 -10.06
C ASP A 72 -2.13 5.35 -9.36
N ALA A 73 -1.72 5.05 -8.12
CA ALA A 73 -0.69 5.82 -7.43
C ALA A 73 0.64 5.68 -8.18
N TYR A 74 1.13 6.79 -8.73
CA TYR A 74 2.29 6.80 -9.60
C TYR A 74 3.57 6.49 -8.82
N ILE A 75 4.18 5.34 -9.10
CA ILE A 75 5.49 4.94 -8.57
C ILE A 75 6.49 4.59 -9.68
N GLY A 76 6.18 4.88 -10.94
CA GLY A 76 7.01 4.50 -12.08
C GLY A 76 8.39 5.16 -12.07
N GLN A 77 9.34 4.51 -12.77
CA GLN A 77 10.74 4.94 -12.91
C GLN A 77 11.57 4.85 -11.63
N ILE A 78 11.27 3.92 -10.73
CA ILE A 78 12.05 3.67 -9.51
C ILE A 78 12.90 2.41 -9.64
N ASN A 79 13.86 2.25 -8.74
CA ASN A 79 14.49 0.96 -8.47
C ASN A 79 13.77 0.31 -7.29
N MET A 80 12.90 -0.66 -7.54
CA MET A 80 12.15 -1.37 -6.48
C MET A 80 13.04 -2.43 -5.81
N LEU A 81 13.11 -2.40 -4.47
CA LEU A 81 13.83 -3.38 -3.65
C LEU A 81 12.86 -4.14 -2.76
N THR A 82 12.67 -5.43 -3.02
CA THR A 82 11.73 -6.28 -2.28
C THR A 82 12.22 -6.57 -0.86
N VAL A 83 11.34 -6.41 0.14
CA VAL A 83 11.56 -6.77 1.54
C VAL A 83 10.40 -7.55 2.13
N SER A 84 10.60 -8.11 3.32
CA SER A 84 9.54 -8.67 4.15
C SER A 84 8.54 -7.61 4.62
N SER A 85 7.28 -8.01 4.73
CA SER A 85 6.09 -7.16 4.75
C SER A 85 5.73 -6.59 6.14
N PHE A 86 6.55 -5.73 6.76
CA PHE A 86 6.26 -5.18 8.10
C PHE A 86 6.37 -3.66 8.22
N CYS A 87 5.47 -3.05 8.99
CA CYS A 87 5.54 -1.65 9.44
C CYS A 87 5.73 -1.61 10.97
N GLY A 88 6.97 -1.37 11.40
CA GLY A 88 7.42 -1.55 12.78
C GLY A 88 7.56 -0.26 13.59
N LEU A 89 8.44 -0.28 14.60
CA LEU A 89 8.63 0.82 15.56
C LEU A 89 9.08 2.15 14.93
N ASN A 90 9.73 2.08 13.76
CA ASN A 90 10.17 3.24 12.99
C ASN A 90 9.22 3.56 11.82
N GLY A 91 8.05 2.92 11.77
CA GLY A 91 7.08 3.05 10.67
C GLY A 91 5.78 3.72 11.10
N ALA A 92 5.26 4.59 10.24
CA ALA A 92 3.89 5.08 10.29
C ALA A 92 3.19 4.84 8.95
N VAL A 93 1.86 4.76 8.92
CA VAL A 93 1.07 4.41 7.74
C VAL A 93 0.35 5.66 7.21
N TRP A 94 0.63 6.04 5.96
CA TRP A 94 -0.06 7.15 5.30
C TRP A 94 -1.55 6.87 5.14
N GLY A 95 -2.40 7.87 5.41
CA GLY A 95 -3.85 7.68 5.39
C GLY A 95 -4.42 7.06 6.67
N PHE A 96 -3.59 6.53 7.58
CA PHE A 96 -4.03 5.98 8.86
C PHE A 96 -3.46 6.75 10.06
N ASP A 97 -2.13 6.85 10.17
CA ASP A 97 -1.46 7.51 11.30
C ASP A 97 -1.33 9.02 11.13
N LEU A 98 -1.21 9.46 9.88
CA LEU A 98 -1.01 10.84 9.45
C LEU A 98 -1.76 11.08 8.13
N ALA A 99 -2.18 12.33 7.91
CA ALA A 99 -3.05 12.70 6.80
C ALA A 99 -4.20 11.69 6.66
N LYS A 100 -4.90 11.45 7.77
CA LYS A 100 -5.81 10.32 7.91
C LYS A 100 -6.94 10.40 6.88
N HIS A 101 -7.31 9.30 6.25
CA HIS A 101 -8.42 9.31 5.31
C HIS A 101 -9.71 9.80 6.01
N ASP A 102 -10.54 10.58 5.31
CA ASP A 102 -11.73 11.20 5.89
C ASP A 102 -12.70 10.16 6.50
N ASP A 103 -12.89 9.03 5.82
CA ASP A 103 -13.71 7.91 6.31
C ASP A 103 -13.15 7.28 7.60
N ILE A 104 -11.82 7.11 7.70
CA ILE A 104 -11.16 6.57 8.89
C ILE A 104 -11.24 7.60 10.03
N ALA A 105 -11.06 8.88 9.73
CA ALA A 105 -11.08 9.97 10.72
C ALA A 105 -12.47 10.19 11.32
N SER A 106 -13.52 10.10 10.50
CA SER A 106 -14.91 10.25 10.92
C SER A 106 -15.49 8.98 11.56
N GLY A 107 -14.85 7.82 11.39
CA GLY A 107 -15.37 6.53 11.84
C GLY A 107 -16.55 6.03 11.01
N ALA A 108 -16.68 6.50 9.76
CA ALA A 108 -17.76 6.08 8.85
C ALA A 108 -17.59 4.64 8.33
N GLU A 109 -16.38 4.09 8.42
CA GLU A 109 -16.06 2.73 7.98
C GLU A 109 -16.86 1.68 8.75
N LYS A 110 -17.33 0.66 8.03
CA LYS A 110 -17.96 -0.53 8.62
C LYS A 110 -17.09 -1.75 8.33
N PRO A 111 -16.91 -2.66 9.29
CA PRO A 111 -16.27 -3.93 9.00
C PRO A 111 -17.03 -4.65 7.89
N MET A 112 -16.32 -5.10 6.86
CA MET A 112 -16.83 -6.02 5.84
C MET A 112 -17.17 -7.36 6.47
N TYR A 113 -16.36 -7.77 7.46
CA TYR A 113 -16.51 -9.00 8.23
C TYR A 113 -15.59 -9.02 9.45
N MET A 114 -15.74 -10.05 10.27
CA MET A 114 -14.86 -10.39 11.38
C MET A 114 -13.97 -11.58 10.98
N GLN A 115 -12.67 -11.49 11.23
CA GLN A 115 -11.70 -12.57 11.02
C GLN A 115 -11.36 -13.22 12.35
N SER A 116 -11.64 -14.51 12.49
CA SER A 116 -11.27 -15.25 13.70
C SER A 116 -9.77 -15.48 13.80
N GLN A 117 -9.28 -15.48 15.04
CA GLN A 117 -7.91 -15.82 15.37
C GLN A 117 -7.90 -16.93 16.44
N PRO A 118 -6.90 -17.85 16.42
CA PRO A 118 -6.97 -19.08 17.23
C PRO A 118 -7.14 -18.89 18.74
N ASP A 119 -6.61 -17.80 19.32
CA ASP A 119 -6.55 -17.60 20.78
C ASP A 119 -6.90 -16.16 21.22
N GLY A 120 -7.81 -15.48 20.52
CA GLY A 120 -8.23 -14.14 20.94
C GLY A 120 -9.47 -13.61 20.22
N PRO A 121 -9.82 -12.33 20.43
CA PRO A 121 -11.02 -11.76 19.84
C PRO A 121 -10.94 -11.72 18.32
N ASP A 122 -12.08 -11.86 17.65
CA ASP A 122 -12.13 -11.68 16.20
C ASP A 122 -11.64 -10.26 15.82
N ILE A 123 -10.86 -10.18 14.74
CA ILE A 123 -10.32 -8.93 14.22
C ILE A 123 -11.32 -8.33 13.21
N PRO A 124 -11.78 -7.09 13.36
CA PRO A 124 -12.61 -6.44 12.37
C PRO A 124 -11.80 -6.18 11.08
N VAL A 125 -12.37 -6.55 9.94
CA VAL A 125 -11.77 -6.39 8.62
C VAL A 125 -12.51 -5.31 7.84
N TYR A 126 -11.77 -4.34 7.34
CA TYR A 126 -12.23 -3.17 6.61
C TYR A 126 -11.74 -3.20 5.16
N ASN A 127 -12.40 -2.43 4.30
CA ASN A 127 -11.98 -2.25 2.91
C ASN A 127 -10.71 -1.38 2.86
N VAL A 128 -9.69 -1.80 2.12
CA VAL A 128 -8.41 -1.07 2.00
C VAL A 128 -8.49 0.22 1.18
N ARG A 129 -9.58 0.44 0.43
CA ARG A 129 -9.75 1.58 -0.48
C ARG A 129 -9.32 2.94 0.11
N PRO A 130 -9.71 3.33 1.34
CA PRO A 130 -9.25 4.59 1.95
C PRO A 130 -7.73 4.78 1.99
N LEU A 131 -6.96 3.71 2.18
CA LEU A 131 -5.49 3.75 2.24
C LEU A 131 -4.86 3.80 0.84
N LEU A 132 -5.49 3.14 -0.14
CA LEU A 132 -5.09 3.24 -1.55
C LEU A 132 -5.35 4.66 -2.08
N GLU A 133 -6.54 5.21 -1.84
CA GLU A 133 -6.93 6.57 -2.22
C GLU A 133 -6.02 7.61 -1.56
N ALA A 134 -5.68 7.44 -0.27
CA ALA A 134 -4.74 8.32 0.40
C ALA A 134 -3.35 8.30 -0.27
N THR A 135 -2.89 7.13 -0.72
CA THR A 135 -1.59 6.99 -1.41
C THR A 135 -1.64 7.61 -2.81
N GLU A 136 -2.72 7.42 -3.57
CA GLU A 136 -2.95 8.13 -4.83
C GLU A 136 -2.90 9.64 -4.62
N ARG A 137 -3.52 10.15 -3.56
CA ARG A 137 -3.51 11.57 -3.20
C ARG A 137 -2.12 12.06 -2.76
N LEU A 138 -1.24 11.22 -2.22
CA LEU A 138 0.13 11.63 -1.94
C LEU A 138 0.98 11.70 -3.22
N PHE A 139 1.02 10.63 -3.99
CA PHE A 139 1.92 10.49 -5.14
C PHE A 139 1.38 11.17 -6.40
N GLY A 140 0.06 11.31 -6.49
CA GLY A 140 -0.64 11.66 -7.72
C GLY A 140 -0.72 10.48 -8.69
N LYS A 141 -1.32 10.77 -9.84
CA LYS A 141 -1.41 9.85 -11.00
C LYS A 141 -0.39 10.28 -12.05
N GLU A 142 -0.16 9.46 -13.08
CA GLU A 142 0.91 9.78 -14.04
C GLU A 142 0.76 11.15 -14.72
N GLN A 143 -0.45 11.51 -15.15
CA GLN A 143 -0.73 12.79 -15.80
C GLN A 143 -0.89 13.96 -14.80
N GLN A 144 -1.01 13.65 -13.51
CA GLN A 144 -1.23 14.64 -12.44
C GLN A 144 -0.43 14.21 -11.20
N ARG A 145 0.90 14.26 -11.34
CA ARG A 145 1.84 13.87 -10.29
C ARG A 145 1.84 14.91 -9.17
N ARG A 146 2.02 14.44 -7.94
CA ARG A 146 2.14 15.29 -6.75
C ARG A 146 3.52 15.09 -6.13
N PHE A 147 3.62 14.26 -5.09
CA PHE A 147 4.88 13.93 -4.43
C PHE A 147 5.27 12.47 -4.66
N PRO A 148 5.37 11.97 -5.92
CA PRO A 148 5.71 10.59 -6.16
C PRO A 148 7.13 10.27 -5.67
N PRO A 149 7.49 8.98 -5.59
CA PRO A 149 8.88 8.57 -5.43
C PRO A 149 9.81 9.21 -6.46
N MET A 150 11.04 9.55 -6.06
CA MET A 150 12.02 10.18 -6.95
C MET A 150 12.43 9.23 -8.09
N PRO A 151 12.42 9.68 -9.36
CA PRO A 151 12.91 8.87 -10.48
C PRO A 151 14.35 8.40 -10.28
N GLY A 152 14.60 7.11 -10.49
CA GLY A 152 15.90 6.44 -10.30
C GLY A 152 16.27 6.19 -8.84
N SER A 153 15.46 6.60 -7.86
CA SER A 153 15.74 6.31 -6.46
C SER A 153 15.45 4.86 -6.11
N HIS A 154 16.13 4.36 -5.08
CA HIS A 154 15.92 3.03 -4.55
C HIS A 154 14.77 3.09 -3.55
N ILE A 155 13.66 2.43 -3.88
CA ILE A 155 12.49 2.37 -3.01
C ILE A 155 12.35 0.94 -2.51
N ILE A 156 12.51 0.80 -1.20
CA ILE A 156 12.21 -0.44 -0.52
C ILE A 156 10.69 -0.64 -0.53
N CYS A 157 10.24 -1.83 -0.94
CA CYS A 157 8.83 -2.18 -1.06
C CYS A 157 8.60 -3.60 -0.54
N ALA A 158 7.48 -3.82 0.14
CA ALA A 158 6.93 -5.16 0.26
C ALA A 158 5.99 -5.34 -0.93
N ASN A 159 6.29 -6.29 -1.83
CA ASN A 159 5.61 -6.37 -3.11
C ASN A 159 5.46 -7.81 -3.60
N LYS A 160 4.47 -8.01 -4.47
CA LYS A 160 4.27 -9.21 -5.26
C LYS A 160 3.54 -8.86 -6.54
N ASP A 161 3.79 -9.60 -7.60
CA ASP A 161 3.15 -9.40 -8.89
C ASP A 161 2.91 -10.71 -9.63
N VAL A 162 2.11 -10.61 -10.68
CA VAL A 162 1.95 -11.64 -11.70
C VAL A 162 1.84 -10.97 -13.05
N THR A 163 2.43 -11.61 -14.07
CA THR A 163 2.27 -11.22 -15.47
C THR A 163 1.86 -12.43 -16.29
N ALA A 164 0.83 -12.29 -17.13
CA ALA A 164 0.30 -13.39 -17.92
C ALA A 164 -0.36 -12.94 -19.23
N ARG A 165 -0.24 -13.78 -20.26
CA ARG A 165 -0.96 -13.63 -21.53
C ARG A 165 -2.41 -14.09 -21.40
N GLY A 166 -3.32 -13.36 -22.04
CA GLY A 166 -4.73 -13.74 -22.11
C GLY A 166 -5.02 -14.91 -23.07
N PRO A 167 -6.26 -15.42 -23.08
CA PRO A 167 -7.40 -14.94 -22.28
C PRO A 167 -7.46 -15.53 -20.86
N LEU A 168 -7.43 -14.67 -19.84
CA LEU A 168 -7.61 -15.01 -18.41
C LEU A 168 -7.78 -13.74 -17.56
N TRP A 169 -8.03 -13.90 -16.26
CA TRP A 169 -8.00 -12.80 -15.29
C TRP A 169 -6.65 -12.73 -14.59
N VAL A 170 -6.08 -11.53 -14.46
CA VAL A 170 -4.96 -11.25 -13.54
C VAL A 170 -5.48 -10.46 -12.35
N TRP A 171 -4.93 -10.71 -11.16
CA TRP A 171 -5.35 -10.02 -9.94
C TRP A 171 -4.22 -9.89 -8.93
N SER A 172 -4.37 -8.89 -8.07
CA SER A 172 -3.53 -8.66 -6.91
C SER A 172 -4.39 -8.31 -5.69
N ALA A 173 -3.90 -8.65 -4.50
CA ALA A 173 -4.51 -8.37 -3.21
C ALA A 173 -3.46 -7.79 -2.26
N ILE A 174 -3.90 -6.90 -1.40
CA ILE A 174 -3.08 -6.33 -0.34
C ILE A 174 -3.89 -6.24 0.95
N GLY A 175 -3.24 -6.58 2.06
CA GLY A 175 -3.75 -6.38 3.40
C GLY A 175 -2.74 -5.67 4.28
N ILE A 176 -3.21 -4.87 5.24
CA ILE A 176 -2.43 -4.40 6.38
C ILE A 176 -3.18 -4.67 7.68
N ALA A 177 -2.53 -5.34 8.62
CA ALA A 177 -2.99 -5.59 9.96
C ALA A 177 -2.36 -4.58 10.92
N ILE A 178 -3.17 -3.69 11.50
CA ILE A 178 -2.71 -2.66 12.42
C ILE A 178 -2.54 -3.29 13.80
N LEU A 179 -1.33 -3.22 14.35
CA LEU A 179 -1.03 -3.80 15.64
C LEU A 179 -1.70 -3.04 16.79
N LYS A 180 -2.37 -3.76 17.69
CA LYS A 180 -3.09 -3.19 18.85
C LYS A 180 -2.16 -2.48 19.83
N ASN A 181 -0.97 -3.03 20.04
CA ASN A 181 0.08 -2.39 20.81
C ASN A 181 1.34 -2.24 19.96
N ARG A 182 1.45 -1.11 19.27
CA ARG A 182 2.59 -0.76 18.42
C ARG A 182 3.94 -0.67 19.12
N SER A 183 3.98 -0.66 20.46
CA SER A 183 5.24 -0.73 21.22
C SER A 183 5.78 -2.16 21.38
N LYS A 184 5.01 -3.18 20.98
CA LYS A 184 5.33 -4.61 21.22
C LYS A 184 5.63 -5.41 19.96
N GLY A 185 5.67 -4.78 18.80
CA GLY A 185 5.92 -5.46 17.54
C GLY A 185 5.66 -4.56 16.33
N SER A 186 5.38 -5.20 15.20
CA SER A 186 5.11 -4.52 13.93
C SER A 186 3.69 -4.81 13.44
N SER A 187 3.09 -3.82 12.79
CA SER A 187 1.98 -4.06 11.86
C SER A 187 2.48 -4.90 10.69
N LEU A 188 1.59 -5.70 10.09
CA LEU A 188 1.93 -6.69 9.06
C LEU A 188 1.22 -6.33 7.75
N PHE A 189 1.97 -6.28 6.66
CA PHE A 189 1.43 -6.32 5.30
C PHE A 189 1.35 -7.77 4.83
N ILE A 190 0.33 -8.10 4.04
CA ILE A 190 0.26 -9.37 3.29
C ILE A 190 -0.14 -9.07 1.86
N GLU A 191 0.69 -9.53 0.93
CA GLU A 191 0.54 -9.39 -0.50
C GLU A 191 0.19 -10.74 -1.15
N ASP A 192 -0.75 -10.73 -2.10
CA ASP A 192 -0.88 -11.85 -3.03
C ASP A 192 -1.17 -11.38 -4.45
N ALA A 193 -0.78 -12.16 -5.44
CA ALA A 193 -1.05 -11.89 -6.85
C ALA A 193 -1.04 -13.19 -7.64
N ASN A 194 -2.00 -13.37 -8.54
CA ASN A 194 -2.08 -14.57 -9.37
C ASN A 194 -3.03 -14.38 -10.56
N THR A 195 -3.20 -15.43 -11.36
CA THR A 195 -4.22 -15.52 -12.38
C THR A 195 -5.46 -16.27 -11.87
N TYR A 196 -6.57 -16.15 -12.61
CA TYR A 196 -7.76 -16.97 -12.41
C TYR A 196 -8.53 -17.15 -13.71
N GLY A 197 -9.13 -18.33 -13.88
CA GLY A 197 -10.07 -18.59 -14.97
C GLY A 197 -9.49 -18.49 -16.37
N ASN A 198 -10.39 -18.24 -17.33
CA ASN A 198 -10.15 -18.13 -18.77
C ASN A 198 -11.25 -17.24 -19.41
N ASP A 199 -11.37 -17.26 -20.74
CA ASP A 199 -12.40 -16.53 -21.51
C ASP A 199 -13.86 -16.88 -21.18
N SER A 200 -14.09 -18.04 -20.56
CA SER A 200 -15.41 -18.49 -20.15
C SER A 200 -15.76 -18.10 -18.72
N THR A 201 -14.80 -17.53 -17.98
CA THR A 201 -14.99 -17.09 -16.59
C THR A 201 -15.59 -15.70 -16.56
N THR A 202 -16.76 -15.57 -15.95
CA THR A 202 -17.45 -14.30 -15.78
C THR A 202 -16.79 -13.43 -14.71
N GLU A 203 -17.00 -12.11 -14.80
CA GLU A 203 -16.54 -11.18 -13.78
C GLU A 203 -17.12 -11.51 -12.38
N SER A 204 -18.38 -11.97 -12.31
CA SER A 204 -19.00 -12.37 -11.04
C SER A 204 -18.31 -13.58 -10.40
N GLU A 205 -17.85 -14.55 -11.20
CA GLU A 205 -17.09 -15.69 -10.68
C GLU A 205 -15.71 -15.25 -10.19
N MET A 206 -15.08 -14.31 -10.89
CA MET A 206 -13.81 -13.71 -10.49
C MET A 206 -13.93 -12.95 -9.16
N ILE A 207 -14.96 -12.11 -9.00
CA ILE A 207 -15.27 -11.42 -7.74
C ILE A 207 -15.50 -12.45 -6.62
N GLY A 208 -16.31 -13.48 -6.87
CA GLY A 208 -16.57 -14.54 -5.88
C GLY A 208 -15.30 -15.27 -5.44
N TYR A 209 -14.40 -15.58 -6.39
CA TYR A 209 -13.08 -16.14 -6.09
C TYR A 209 -12.25 -15.21 -5.21
N LEU A 210 -12.21 -13.91 -5.55
CA LEU A 210 -11.43 -12.92 -4.82
C LEU A 210 -11.95 -12.65 -3.41
N GLU A 211 -13.27 -12.61 -3.20
CA GLU A 211 -13.85 -12.53 -1.84
C GLU A 211 -13.40 -13.72 -0.98
N GLY A 212 -13.33 -14.92 -1.56
CA GLY A 212 -12.77 -16.11 -0.90
C GLY A 212 -11.26 -15.98 -0.63
N THR A 213 -10.51 -15.38 -1.55
CA THR A 213 -9.08 -15.09 -1.39
C THR A 213 -8.83 -14.09 -0.26
N LEU A 214 -9.64 -13.05 -0.11
CA LEU A 214 -9.53 -12.11 1.02
C LEU A 214 -9.66 -12.81 2.38
N ARG A 215 -10.52 -13.83 2.49
CA ARG A 215 -10.61 -14.66 3.71
C ARG A 215 -9.34 -15.44 3.99
N LYS A 216 -8.67 -15.93 2.95
CA LYS A 216 -7.39 -16.64 3.10
C LYS A 216 -6.27 -15.68 3.49
N VAL A 217 -6.22 -14.49 2.89
CA VAL A 217 -5.27 -13.42 3.23
C VAL A 217 -5.44 -12.97 4.68
N THR A 218 -6.68 -12.75 5.12
CA THR A 218 -6.93 -12.34 6.51
C THR A 218 -6.72 -13.48 7.51
N ASN A 219 -6.97 -14.73 7.12
CA ASN A 219 -6.60 -15.89 7.92
C ASN A 219 -5.07 -16.05 8.05
N SER A 220 -4.29 -15.81 6.99
CA SER A 220 -2.83 -15.86 7.10
C SER A 220 -2.29 -14.78 8.03
N ILE A 221 -2.87 -13.57 8.01
CA ILE A 221 -2.58 -12.52 8.99
C ILE A 221 -2.81 -13.01 10.43
N ALA A 222 -3.96 -13.63 10.71
CA ALA A 222 -4.28 -14.13 12.04
C ALA A 222 -3.28 -15.20 12.52
N LEU A 223 -2.90 -16.12 11.64
CA LEU A 223 -1.90 -17.16 11.94
C LEU A 223 -0.50 -16.56 12.14
N CYS A 224 -0.08 -15.61 11.31
CA CYS A 224 1.19 -14.89 11.51
C CYS A 224 1.19 -14.13 12.84
N GLY A 225 0.07 -13.51 13.23
CA GLY A 225 -0.08 -12.87 14.53
C GLY A 225 0.13 -13.86 15.69
N GLN A 226 -0.47 -15.06 15.59
CA GLN A 226 -0.28 -16.13 16.56
C GLN A 226 1.19 -16.57 16.65
N ASP A 227 1.83 -16.82 15.51
CA ASP A 227 3.23 -17.26 15.44
C ASP A 227 4.21 -16.23 16.03
N GLN A 228 3.88 -14.95 15.90
CA GLN A 228 4.69 -13.85 16.45
C GLN A 228 4.27 -13.43 17.86
N GLY A 229 3.19 -14.00 18.41
CA GLY A 229 2.67 -13.66 19.74
C GLY A 229 2.13 -12.22 19.83
N VAL A 230 1.51 -11.72 18.76
CA VAL A 230 0.99 -10.35 18.67
C VAL A 230 -0.51 -10.32 18.36
N GLU A 231 -1.18 -9.24 18.76
CA GLU A 231 -2.62 -9.02 18.55
C GLU A 231 -2.85 -7.80 17.64
N TYR A 232 -3.65 -7.98 16.59
CA TYR A 232 -4.04 -6.90 15.69
C TYR A 232 -5.37 -6.26 16.13
N GLU A 233 -5.47 -4.94 16.03
CA GLU A 233 -6.69 -4.19 16.34
C GLU A 233 -7.71 -4.28 15.19
N ARG A 234 -7.21 -4.21 13.95
CA ARG A 234 -8.02 -4.21 12.73
C ARG A 234 -7.19 -4.60 11.52
N ILE A 235 -7.85 -5.06 10.47
CA ILE A 235 -7.23 -5.34 9.18
C ILE A 235 -7.90 -4.47 8.10
N TYR A 236 -7.11 -3.90 7.20
CA TYR A 236 -7.57 -3.33 5.94
C TYR A 236 -7.17 -4.26 4.81
N VAL A 237 -8.11 -4.69 3.96
CA VAL A 237 -7.80 -5.60 2.85
C VAL A 237 -8.62 -5.27 1.61
N GLY A 238 -8.08 -5.59 0.43
CA GLY A 238 -8.81 -5.51 -0.84
C GLY A 238 -8.00 -6.08 -2.00
N TYR A 239 -8.61 -6.07 -3.18
CA TYR A 239 -8.05 -6.60 -4.41
C TYR A 239 -8.26 -5.63 -5.59
N LYS A 240 -7.48 -5.83 -6.66
CA LYS A 240 -7.79 -5.36 -8.01
C LYS A 240 -7.64 -6.51 -8.98
N TYR A 241 -8.38 -6.46 -10.08
CA TYR A 241 -8.33 -7.45 -11.15
C TYR A 241 -8.62 -6.80 -12.49
N THR A 242 -8.18 -7.46 -13.56
CA THR A 242 -8.61 -7.14 -14.93
C THR A 242 -8.67 -8.41 -15.75
N PHE A 243 -9.58 -8.46 -16.71
CA PHE A 243 -9.53 -9.46 -17.76
C PHE A 243 -8.43 -9.08 -18.75
N VAL A 244 -7.67 -10.07 -19.21
CA VAL A 244 -6.62 -9.92 -20.20
C VAL A 244 -7.14 -10.54 -21.49
N GLU A 245 -7.27 -9.75 -22.54
CA GLU A 245 -7.76 -10.24 -23.83
C GLU A 245 -6.77 -11.20 -24.53
N PRO A 246 -7.20 -12.03 -25.49
CA PRO A 246 -6.32 -12.97 -26.20
C PRO A 246 -5.09 -12.34 -26.89
N HIS A 247 -5.15 -11.05 -27.20
CA HIS A 247 -4.09 -10.28 -27.84
C HIS A 247 -3.35 -9.36 -26.85
N GLN A 248 -3.47 -9.65 -25.55
CA GLN A 248 -2.90 -8.84 -24.49
C GLN A 248 -2.06 -9.65 -23.51
N VAL A 249 -1.16 -8.94 -22.85
CA VAL A 249 -0.51 -9.37 -21.61
C VAL A 249 -1.01 -8.46 -20.50
N GLY A 250 -1.44 -9.07 -19.41
CA GLY A 250 -1.83 -8.36 -18.20
C GLY A 250 -0.78 -8.50 -17.12
N CYS A 251 -0.67 -7.47 -16.29
CA CYS A 251 0.07 -7.51 -15.05
C CYS A 251 -0.87 -7.10 -13.90
N ALA A 252 -0.66 -7.70 -12.73
CA ALA A 252 -1.25 -7.26 -11.48
C ALA A 252 -0.16 -7.12 -10.42
N LEU A 253 -0.12 -5.98 -9.76
CA LEU A 253 0.90 -5.59 -8.80
C LEU A 253 0.25 -5.22 -7.46
N THR A 254 0.81 -5.74 -6.38
CA THR A 254 0.55 -5.31 -5.00
C THR A 254 1.87 -4.84 -4.41
N CYS A 255 1.87 -3.67 -3.78
CA CYS A 255 3.09 -3.03 -3.33
C CYS A 255 2.83 -2.08 -2.15
N ALA A 256 3.65 -2.17 -1.11
CA ALA A 256 3.72 -1.23 0.00
C ALA A 256 5.09 -0.54 0.01
N PRO A 257 5.23 0.65 -0.62
CA PRO A 257 6.45 1.45 -0.57
C PRO A 257 6.75 1.98 0.83
N TYR A 258 8.02 1.95 1.21
CA TYR A 258 8.55 2.57 2.43
C TYR A 258 9.30 3.85 2.07
N ILE A 259 8.72 5.01 2.40
CA ILE A 259 9.20 6.31 1.94
C ILE A 259 9.51 7.27 3.08
N ASN A 260 10.31 8.29 2.77
CA ASN A 260 10.41 9.54 3.48
C ASN A 260 9.66 10.60 2.68
N LEU A 261 8.83 11.39 3.37
CA LEU A 261 8.01 12.43 2.77
C LEU A 261 8.87 13.50 2.09
N ALA A 262 8.37 14.03 0.98
CA ALA A 262 8.90 15.25 0.39
C ALA A 262 8.71 16.44 1.35
N GLN A 263 9.62 17.41 1.38
CA GLN A 263 9.50 18.56 2.28
C GLN A 263 8.25 19.38 2.00
N ASN A 264 7.87 19.54 0.72
CA ASN A 264 6.66 20.28 0.34
C ASN A 264 5.37 19.48 0.53
N ALA A 265 5.45 18.20 0.90
CA ALA A 265 4.29 17.46 1.38
C ALA A 265 3.88 17.89 2.81
N ILE A 266 4.67 18.74 3.47
CA ILE A 266 4.35 19.32 4.79
C ILE A 266 3.91 20.76 4.56
N PRO A 267 2.68 21.15 4.98
CA PRO A 267 2.23 22.52 4.85
C PRO A 267 3.15 23.53 5.54
N GLU A 268 3.27 24.71 4.96
CA GLU A 268 4.11 25.79 5.49
C GLU A 268 3.76 26.10 6.96
N GLY A 269 4.80 26.21 7.79
CA GLY A 269 4.66 26.48 9.23
C GLY A 269 4.27 25.27 10.09
N MET A 270 4.09 24.09 9.50
CA MET A 270 3.83 22.84 10.23
C MET A 270 5.09 21.97 10.34
N GLN A 271 5.17 21.17 11.39
CA GLN A 271 6.09 20.03 11.47
C GLN A 271 5.43 18.80 10.85
N ALA A 272 6.23 17.81 10.43
CA ALA A 272 5.69 16.58 9.83
C ALA A 272 4.70 15.87 10.77
N SER A 273 4.99 15.82 12.08
CA SER A 273 4.08 15.21 13.07
C SER A 273 2.73 15.90 13.19
N ASP A 274 2.60 17.16 12.76
CA ASP A 274 1.32 17.88 12.81
C ASP A 274 0.34 17.34 11.76
N LEU A 275 0.83 16.61 10.74
CA LEU A 275 -0.02 15.89 9.78
C LEU A 275 -0.92 14.84 10.44
N ARG A 276 -0.60 14.40 11.66
CA ARG A 276 -1.46 13.51 12.46
C ARG A 276 -2.80 14.15 12.83
N GLN A 277 -2.87 15.47 12.81
CA GLN A 277 -4.07 16.25 13.16
C GLN A 277 -4.92 16.57 11.93
N LEU A 278 -4.44 16.24 10.73
CA LEU A 278 -5.13 16.51 9.48
C LEU A 278 -5.77 15.24 8.94
N THR A 279 -6.96 15.42 8.40
CA THR A 279 -7.47 14.53 7.35
C THR A 279 -6.69 14.73 6.05
N ILE A 280 -6.75 13.76 5.15
CA ILE A 280 -6.16 13.87 3.81
C ILE A 280 -6.76 15.05 3.02
N SER A 281 -8.06 15.35 3.19
CA SER A 281 -8.70 16.49 2.52
C SER A 281 -8.25 17.84 3.08
N GLU A 282 -8.07 17.94 4.40
CA GLU A 282 -7.49 19.15 5.01
C GLU A 282 -6.03 19.36 4.61
N TRP A 283 -5.26 18.27 4.50
CA TRP A 283 -3.88 18.30 4.01
C TRP A 283 -3.80 18.85 2.57
N GLU A 284 -4.58 18.31 1.64
CA GLU A 284 -4.64 18.81 0.26
C GLU A 284 -5.05 20.28 0.20
N LYS A 285 -6.07 20.67 0.97
CA LYS A 285 -6.56 22.06 1.04
C LYS A 285 -5.47 23.01 1.54
N LYS A 286 -4.71 22.61 2.56
CA LYS A 286 -3.60 23.41 3.10
C LYS A 286 -2.47 23.58 2.09
N LEU A 287 -2.18 22.54 1.31
CA LEU A 287 -1.19 22.59 0.23
C LEU A 287 -1.72 23.21 -1.07
N LYS A 288 -3.03 23.50 -1.14
CA LYS A 288 -3.72 24.01 -2.34
C LYS A 288 -3.54 23.08 -3.54
N LEU A 289 -3.56 21.77 -3.30
CA LEU A 289 -3.47 20.77 -4.38
C LEU A 289 -4.78 20.74 -5.17
N GLU A 290 -4.66 20.64 -6.49
CA GLU A 290 -5.80 20.37 -7.36
C GLU A 290 -6.38 18.99 -7.05
N GLU A 291 -7.70 18.86 -7.10
CA GLU A 291 -8.38 17.58 -6.96
C GLU A 291 -7.85 16.58 -8.01
N LEU A 292 -7.62 15.33 -7.60
CA LEU A 292 -7.18 14.32 -8.54
C LEU A 292 -8.30 14.01 -9.52
N THR A 293 -7.97 14.07 -10.80
CA THR A 293 -8.90 13.67 -11.85
C THR A 293 -9.22 12.18 -11.77
N ILE A 294 -10.52 11.88 -11.80
CA ILE A 294 -11.04 10.52 -11.89
C ILE A 294 -11.04 10.17 -13.38
N TRP A 295 -10.03 9.41 -13.81
CA TRP A 295 -10.01 8.74 -15.11
C TRP A 295 -10.00 7.24 -14.85
#